data_AF-A0A7D4NRI0-F1
#
_entry.id   AF-A0A7D4NRI0-F1
#
_cell.length_a   1.000
_cell.length_b   1.000
_cell.length_c   1.000
_cell.angle_alpha   90.00
_cell.angle_beta   90.00
_cell.angle_gamma   90.00
#
_symmetry.space_group_name_H-M   'P 1'
#
loop_
_entity.id
_entity.type
_entity.pdbx_description
1 polymer ?
#
loop_
_entity_poly.entity_id
_entity_poly.type
_entity_poly.pdbx_seq_one_letter_code
_entity_poly.pdbx_strand_id
1 'polypeptide(L)'
;MNAEQFTQALTEFSDENYQAILDGAALIIEQDKGLTLGKTEQAFVIFELGDESFDSVAELKASLIDRAEELIKEYYQFNPVSKLHFNNQLQRLIQEHGANAFVSMPGQEATVKVFVDDDAVVAEGSESPRFKYGFCMVLSEKMLPQAIENKVKNWVQSGSAYDDYISVNVCRFSSADMENIEHSDYI
;
A
#
# COMPACT_ATOMS: atom_id res chain seq x y z
N MET A 1 -0.07 5.63 -3.82
CA MET A 1 0.60 6.69 -4.58
C MET A 1 0.92 6.05 -5.90
N ASN A 2 0.27 6.49 -6.96
CA ASN A 2 0.51 5.91 -8.27
C ASN A 2 1.76 6.52 -8.93
N ALA A 3 2.18 5.97 -10.06
CA ALA A 3 3.37 6.44 -10.77
C ALA A 3 3.30 7.93 -11.13
N GLU A 4 2.14 8.43 -11.57
CA GLU A 4 1.96 9.85 -11.91
C GLU A 4 2.15 10.76 -10.69
N GLN A 5 1.55 10.41 -9.56
CA GLN A 5 1.72 11.12 -8.28
C GLN A 5 3.17 11.07 -7.81
N PHE A 6 3.86 9.95 -7.99
CA PHE A 6 5.26 9.82 -7.63
C PHE A 6 6.17 10.69 -8.51
N THR A 7 5.99 10.67 -9.84
CA THR A 7 6.70 11.56 -10.77
C THR A 7 6.46 13.04 -10.44
N GLN A 8 5.23 13.40 -10.09
CA GLN A 8 4.92 14.76 -9.64
C GLN A 8 5.67 15.08 -8.33
N ALA A 9 5.63 14.19 -7.34
CA ALA A 9 6.30 14.39 -6.06
C ALA A 9 7.82 14.52 -6.23
N LEU A 10 8.45 13.73 -7.11
CA LEU A 10 9.86 13.88 -7.49
C LEU A 10 10.11 15.25 -8.15
N THR A 11 9.24 15.69 -9.04
CA THR A 11 9.39 16.99 -9.71
C THR A 11 9.35 18.15 -8.70
N GLU A 12 8.49 18.05 -7.69
CA GLU A 12 8.31 19.04 -6.62
C GLU A 12 9.33 18.91 -5.47
N PHE A 13 10.06 17.80 -5.39
CA PHE A 13 11.10 17.57 -4.38
C PHE A 13 12.27 18.54 -4.57
N SER A 14 12.72 19.14 -3.47
CA SER A 14 13.72 20.21 -3.51
C SER A 14 15.11 19.70 -3.91
N ASP A 15 15.89 20.54 -4.59
CA ASP A 15 17.28 20.22 -4.93
C ASP A 15 18.15 19.96 -3.69
N GLU A 16 17.84 20.61 -2.56
CA GLU A 16 18.48 20.33 -1.25
C GLU A 16 18.21 18.89 -0.81
N ASN A 17 17.00 18.38 -0.98
CA ASN A 17 16.70 17.00 -0.62
C ASN A 17 17.38 16.00 -1.56
N TYR A 18 17.47 16.32 -2.85
CA TYR A 18 18.24 15.51 -3.80
C TYR A 18 19.73 15.49 -3.47
N GLN A 19 20.29 16.62 -3.05
CA GLN A 19 21.67 16.68 -2.58
C GLN A 19 21.87 15.77 -1.37
N ALA A 20 20.94 15.76 -0.42
CA ALA A 20 21.02 14.86 0.73
C ALA A 20 20.99 13.37 0.33
N ILE A 21 20.30 13.00 -0.75
CA ILE A 21 20.34 11.62 -1.30
C ILE A 21 21.74 11.30 -1.85
N LEU A 22 22.35 12.22 -2.59
CA LEU A 22 23.74 12.07 -3.05
C LEU A 22 24.73 11.95 -1.88
N ASP A 23 24.42 12.60 -0.75
CA ASP A 23 25.20 12.53 0.49
C ASP A 23 24.88 11.28 1.33
N GLY A 24 23.98 10.40 0.86
CA GLY A 24 23.70 9.09 1.46
C GLY A 24 22.35 8.95 2.17
N ALA A 25 21.43 9.91 2.05
CA ALA A 25 20.06 9.75 2.54
C ALA A 25 19.23 8.80 1.65
N ALA A 26 18.28 8.11 2.24
CA ALA A 26 17.29 7.32 1.51
C ALA A 26 16.03 8.15 1.21
N LEU A 27 15.42 7.91 0.06
CA LEU A 27 14.12 8.45 -0.32
C LEU A 27 13.01 7.54 0.19
N ILE A 28 12.03 8.11 0.88
CA ILE A 28 10.96 7.37 1.57
C ILE A 28 9.60 7.86 1.09
N ILE A 29 8.67 6.91 0.89
CA ILE A 29 7.25 7.20 0.69
C ILE A 29 6.59 7.53 2.03
N GLU A 30 6.08 8.75 2.18
CA GLU A 30 5.32 9.15 3.36
C GLU A 30 3.82 8.98 3.13
N GLN A 31 3.23 7.95 3.76
CA GLN A 31 1.77 7.68 3.79
C GLN A 31 1.10 7.67 2.40
N ASP A 32 1.81 7.25 1.37
CA ASP A 32 1.37 7.30 -0.03
C ASP A 32 0.91 8.70 -0.51
N LYS A 33 1.42 9.77 0.12
CA LYS A 33 1.03 11.15 -0.17
C LYS A 33 2.18 12.03 -0.63
N GLY A 34 3.38 11.74 -0.17
CA GLY A 34 4.54 12.55 -0.48
C GLY A 34 5.85 11.79 -0.29
N LEU A 35 6.93 12.54 -0.44
CA LEU A 35 8.29 12.06 -0.30
C LEU A 35 8.96 12.73 0.88
N THR A 36 9.79 11.96 1.57
CA THR A 36 10.64 12.45 2.65
C THR A 36 12.00 11.76 2.60
N LEU A 37 12.92 12.22 3.43
CA LEU A 37 14.26 11.65 3.56
C LEU A 37 14.37 10.84 4.85
N GLY A 38 15.22 9.82 4.80
CA GLY A 38 15.53 9.02 5.97
C GLY A 38 16.80 8.21 5.82
N LYS A 39 16.90 7.14 6.60
CA LYS A 39 18.01 6.18 6.56
C LYS A 39 17.62 4.96 5.72
N THR A 40 18.63 4.32 5.14
CA THR A 40 18.54 3.10 4.33
C THR A 40 17.78 1.96 5.02
N GLU A 41 17.98 1.78 6.32
CA GLU A 41 17.32 0.72 7.11
C GLU A 41 15.87 1.05 7.53
N GLN A 42 15.32 2.22 7.18
CA GLN A 42 13.97 2.58 7.56
C GLN A 42 12.92 1.88 6.71
N ALA A 43 11.74 1.66 7.29
CA ALA A 43 10.60 1.17 6.53
C ALA A 43 10.22 2.16 5.41
N PHE A 44 9.67 1.62 4.34
CA PHE A 44 9.13 2.39 3.21
C PHE A 44 10.15 3.17 2.38
N VAL A 45 11.43 2.78 2.42
CA VAL A 45 12.43 3.25 1.46
C VAL A 45 12.01 2.81 0.06
N ILE A 46 11.95 3.77 -0.86
CA ILE A 46 11.68 3.54 -2.29
C ILE A 46 12.95 3.67 -3.14
N PHE A 47 13.94 4.41 -2.64
CA PHE A 47 15.24 4.51 -3.30
C PHE A 47 16.34 4.83 -2.30
N GLU A 48 17.49 4.21 -2.49
CA GLU A 48 18.74 4.56 -1.85
C GLU A 48 19.86 4.50 -2.90
N LEU A 49 20.93 5.26 -2.67
CA LEU A 49 21.99 5.39 -3.66
C LEU A 49 22.77 4.08 -3.88
N GLY A 50 23.01 3.30 -2.83
CA GLY A 50 23.79 2.06 -2.90
C GLY A 50 25.16 2.27 -3.55
N ASP A 51 25.46 1.49 -4.59
CA ASP A 51 26.66 1.61 -5.42
C ASP A 51 26.45 2.50 -6.66
N GLU A 52 25.24 3.04 -6.89
CA GLU A 52 24.99 3.97 -8.00
C GLU A 52 25.72 5.30 -7.74
N SER A 53 26.21 5.94 -8.81
CA SER A 53 26.84 7.26 -8.73
C SER A 53 26.22 8.19 -9.77
N PHE A 54 25.91 9.40 -9.36
CA PHE A 54 25.41 10.46 -10.25
C PHE A 54 26.35 11.65 -10.19
N ASP A 55 26.62 12.27 -11.33
CA ASP A 55 27.50 13.43 -11.44
C ASP A 55 26.81 14.72 -10.94
N SER A 56 25.47 14.72 -10.81
CA SER A 56 24.72 15.88 -10.34
C SER A 56 23.31 15.55 -9.81
N VAL A 57 22.74 16.49 -9.06
CA VAL A 57 21.32 16.48 -8.64
C VAL A 57 20.37 16.35 -9.84
N ALA A 58 20.66 17.04 -10.94
CA ALA A 58 19.81 17.01 -12.13
C ALA A 58 19.77 15.61 -12.77
N GLU A 59 20.91 14.91 -12.78
CA GLU A 59 21.02 13.55 -13.30
C GLU A 59 20.29 12.54 -12.42
N LEU A 60 20.48 12.61 -11.09
CA LEU A 60 19.73 11.80 -10.13
C LEU A 60 18.22 11.99 -10.31
N LYS A 61 17.76 13.25 -10.36
CA LYS A 61 16.35 13.58 -10.54
C LYS A 61 15.79 13.03 -11.84
N ALA A 62 16.51 13.19 -12.96
CA ALA A 62 16.08 12.66 -14.26
C ALA A 62 16.00 11.13 -14.24
N SER A 63 16.97 10.46 -13.63
CA SER A 63 17.00 8.99 -13.49
C SER A 63 15.83 8.46 -12.66
N LEU A 64 15.50 9.12 -11.55
CA LEU A 64 14.36 8.73 -10.70
C LEU A 64 13.02 8.94 -11.41
N ILE A 65 12.89 10.01 -12.21
CA ILE A 65 11.68 10.27 -13.00
C ILE A 65 11.51 9.23 -14.12
N ASP A 66 12.59 8.89 -14.83
CA ASP A 66 12.57 7.90 -15.92
C ASP A 66 12.16 6.51 -15.41
N ARG A 67 12.62 6.14 -14.21
CA ARG A 67 12.33 4.84 -13.56
C ARG A 67 11.11 4.87 -12.64
N ALA A 68 10.35 5.96 -12.59
CA ALA A 68 9.32 6.18 -11.57
C ALA A 68 8.24 5.07 -11.51
N GLU A 69 7.80 4.58 -12.67
CA GLU A 69 6.79 3.51 -12.75
C GLU A 69 7.31 2.18 -12.18
N GLU A 70 8.56 1.83 -12.52
CA GLU A 70 9.19 0.60 -12.03
C GLU A 70 9.44 0.67 -10.52
N LEU A 71 9.96 1.79 -10.02
CA LEU A 71 10.21 2.01 -8.59
C LEU A 71 8.93 1.88 -7.76
N ILE A 72 7.81 2.46 -8.22
CA ILE A 72 6.53 2.36 -7.51
C ILE A 72 5.98 0.94 -7.54
N LYS A 73 6.10 0.26 -8.68
CA LYS A 73 5.65 -1.12 -8.81
C LYS A 73 6.45 -2.05 -7.91
N GLU A 74 7.77 -1.90 -7.86
CA GLU A 74 8.64 -2.67 -6.97
C GLU A 74 8.35 -2.34 -5.51
N TYR A 75 8.19 -1.06 -5.16
CA TYR A 75 7.85 -0.63 -3.82
C TYR A 75 6.62 -1.36 -3.27
N TYR A 76 5.51 -1.39 -4.03
CA TYR A 76 4.28 -2.06 -3.57
C TYR A 76 4.35 -3.58 -3.63
N GLN A 77 5.34 -4.20 -4.29
CA GLN A 77 5.57 -5.64 -4.15
C GLN A 77 5.86 -6.02 -2.71
N PHE A 78 6.61 -5.18 -1.98
CA PHE A 78 7.09 -5.49 -0.65
C PHE A 78 6.46 -4.64 0.45
N ASN A 79 5.87 -3.50 0.11
CA ASN A 79 5.27 -2.59 1.09
C ASN A 79 3.74 -2.55 0.95
N PRO A 80 3.00 -2.58 2.06
CA PRO A 80 1.56 -2.34 2.01
C PRO A 80 1.26 -0.88 1.66
N VAL A 81 0.14 -0.65 0.98
CA VAL A 81 -0.45 0.70 0.96
C VAL A 81 -0.71 1.16 2.38
N SER A 82 -0.52 2.44 2.69
CA SER A 82 -0.79 2.99 4.01
C SER A 82 -2.27 2.88 4.37
N LYS A 83 -2.53 2.71 5.67
CA LYS A 83 -3.89 2.64 6.23
C LYS A 83 -4.78 3.81 5.81
N LEU A 84 -4.22 5.03 5.77
CA LEU A 84 -4.97 6.21 5.38
C LEU A 84 -5.37 6.16 3.91
N HIS A 85 -4.45 5.78 3.03
CA HIS A 85 -4.68 5.67 1.59
C HIS A 85 -5.70 4.57 1.28
N PHE A 86 -5.51 3.38 1.87
CA PHE A 86 -6.43 2.26 1.78
C PHE A 86 -7.86 2.64 2.22
N ASN A 87 -8.01 3.23 3.41
CA ASN A 87 -9.32 3.59 3.95
C ASN A 87 -10.07 4.59 3.05
N ASN A 88 -9.36 5.57 2.48
CA ASN A 88 -9.97 6.56 1.58
C ASN A 88 -10.47 5.91 0.30
N GLN A 89 -9.70 4.99 -0.30
CA GLN A 89 -10.12 4.29 -1.51
C GLN A 89 -11.28 3.33 -1.24
N LEU A 90 -11.19 2.52 -0.17
CA LEU A 90 -12.26 1.61 0.22
C LEU A 90 -13.56 2.36 0.53
N GLN A 91 -13.48 3.53 1.17
CA GLN A 91 -14.66 4.35 1.44
C GLN A 91 -15.34 4.84 0.15
N ARG A 92 -14.58 5.15 -0.91
CA ARG A 92 -15.15 5.49 -2.23
C ARG A 92 -15.85 4.28 -2.86
N LEU A 93 -15.23 3.10 -2.81
CA LEU A 93 -15.85 1.87 -3.32
C LEU A 93 -17.14 1.52 -2.57
N ILE A 94 -17.20 1.74 -1.25
CA ILE A 94 -18.42 1.56 -0.45
C ILE A 94 -19.51 2.56 -0.86
N GLN A 95 -19.16 3.80 -1.20
CA GLN A 95 -20.11 4.79 -1.73
C GLN A 95 -20.63 4.40 -3.11
N GLU A 96 -19.79 3.79 -3.94
CA GLU A 96 -20.13 3.37 -5.31
C GLU A 96 -21.03 2.13 -5.32
N HIS A 97 -20.64 1.06 -4.62
CA HIS A 97 -21.36 -0.22 -4.66
C HIS A 97 -22.41 -0.39 -3.54
N GLY A 98 -22.35 0.46 -2.51
CA GLY A 98 -23.18 0.34 -1.31
C GLY A 98 -22.63 -0.66 -0.29
N ALA A 99 -22.89 -0.40 1.00
CA ALA A 99 -22.34 -1.19 2.11
C ALA A 99 -22.69 -2.69 2.05
N ASN A 100 -23.92 -3.03 1.63
CA ASN A 100 -24.37 -4.42 1.54
C ASN A 100 -23.56 -5.26 0.54
N ALA A 101 -22.96 -4.64 -0.48
CA ALA A 101 -22.20 -5.34 -1.49
C ALA A 101 -20.94 -6.01 -0.92
N PHE A 102 -20.40 -5.47 0.18
CA PHE A 102 -19.17 -5.94 0.84
C PHE A 102 -19.42 -6.89 2.02
N VAL A 103 -20.64 -7.39 2.19
CA VAL A 103 -21.03 -8.08 3.43
C VAL A 103 -21.52 -9.49 3.16
N SER A 104 -20.83 -10.45 3.77
CA SER A 104 -21.28 -11.84 3.87
C SER A 104 -21.82 -12.12 5.27
N MET A 105 -23.00 -12.71 5.37
CA MET A 105 -23.69 -13.05 6.62
C MET A 105 -24.64 -14.24 6.40
N PRO A 106 -25.24 -14.84 7.45
CA PRO A 106 -26.16 -15.95 7.25
C PRO A 106 -27.29 -15.64 6.25
N GLY A 107 -27.30 -16.38 5.12
CA GLY A 107 -28.27 -16.23 4.04
C GLY A 107 -27.98 -15.11 3.04
N GLN A 108 -26.80 -14.49 3.07
CA GLN A 108 -26.37 -13.46 2.12
C GLN A 108 -24.85 -13.55 1.89
N GLU A 109 -24.42 -13.61 0.63
CA GLU A 109 -23.01 -13.46 0.26
C GLU A 109 -22.72 -12.04 -0.23
N ALA A 110 -21.51 -11.57 -0.01
CA ALA A 110 -21.03 -10.32 -0.58
C ALA A 110 -21.03 -10.42 -2.11
N THR A 111 -21.51 -9.38 -2.80
CA THR A 111 -21.53 -9.32 -4.27
C THR A 111 -20.22 -8.82 -4.84
N VAL A 112 -19.42 -8.10 -4.03
CA VAL A 112 -18.08 -7.66 -4.37
C VAL A 112 -17.08 -8.06 -3.29
N LYS A 113 -15.83 -8.26 -3.68
CA LYS A 113 -14.70 -8.54 -2.79
C LYS A 113 -13.60 -7.52 -3.01
N VAL A 114 -12.88 -7.19 -1.95
CA VAL A 114 -11.80 -6.20 -1.96
C VAL A 114 -10.47 -6.88 -2.32
N PHE A 115 -9.72 -6.23 -3.19
CA PHE A 115 -8.34 -6.55 -3.54
C PHE A 115 -7.49 -5.28 -3.49
N VAL A 116 -6.18 -5.45 -3.46
CA VAL A 116 -5.23 -4.35 -3.59
C VAL A 116 -4.23 -4.74 -4.67
N ASP A 117 -4.20 -3.94 -5.74
CA ASP A 117 -3.28 -4.06 -6.86
C ASP A 117 -2.34 -2.86 -6.86
N ASP A 118 -1.06 -3.12 -6.61
CA ASP A 118 -0.05 -2.08 -6.39
C ASP A 118 -0.55 -1.04 -5.36
N ASP A 119 -0.89 0.17 -5.82
CA ASP A 119 -1.39 1.25 -4.97
C ASP A 119 -2.93 1.37 -4.92
N ALA A 120 -3.65 0.59 -5.73
CA ALA A 120 -5.08 0.71 -5.93
C ALA A 120 -5.88 -0.31 -5.11
N VAL A 121 -6.86 0.16 -4.34
CA VAL A 121 -7.88 -0.70 -3.74
C VAL A 121 -9.00 -0.86 -4.74
N VAL A 122 -9.34 -2.11 -5.07
CA VAL A 122 -10.37 -2.42 -6.08
C VAL A 122 -11.45 -3.35 -5.50
N ALA A 123 -12.66 -3.23 -6.01
CA ALA A 123 -13.78 -4.11 -5.71
C ALA A 123 -14.14 -4.89 -6.97
N GLU A 124 -14.16 -6.23 -6.87
CA GLU A 124 -14.49 -7.09 -8.00
C GLU A 124 -15.65 -8.01 -7.68
N GLY A 125 -16.49 -8.27 -8.69
CA GLY A 125 -17.62 -9.18 -8.61
C GLY A 125 -17.28 -10.62 -9.02
N SER A 126 -18.32 -11.45 -9.05
CA SER A 126 -18.23 -12.90 -9.34
C SER A 126 -17.66 -13.25 -10.72
N GLU A 127 -17.64 -12.29 -11.65
CA GLU A 127 -17.02 -12.40 -12.96
C GLU A 127 -15.49 -12.49 -12.90
N SER A 128 -14.89 -12.03 -11.81
CA SER A 128 -13.45 -12.08 -11.63
C SER A 128 -12.97 -13.50 -11.28
N PRO A 129 -11.92 -14.01 -11.95
CA PRO A 129 -11.34 -15.31 -11.63
C PRO A 129 -10.73 -15.36 -10.21
N ARG A 130 -10.41 -14.19 -9.63
CA ARG A 130 -9.85 -14.08 -8.27
C ARG A 130 -10.90 -13.81 -7.19
N PHE A 131 -12.19 -13.65 -7.53
CA PHE A 131 -13.27 -13.31 -6.57
C PHE A 131 -13.23 -14.14 -5.28
N LYS A 132 -13.01 -15.46 -5.38
CA LYS A 132 -12.93 -16.38 -4.23
C LYS A 132 -11.81 -16.06 -3.21
N TYR A 133 -10.82 -15.26 -3.59
CA TYR A 133 -9.65 -14.92 -2.78
C TYR A 133 -9.71 -13.51 -2.18
N GLY A 134 -10.64 -12.68 -2.63
CA GLY A 134 -10.79 -11.34 -2.09
C GLY A 134 -11.46 -11.37 -0.72
N PHE A 135 -11.24 -10.32 0.06
CA PHE A 135 -11.81 -10.20 1.39
C PHE A 135 -13.05 -9.31 1.39
N CYS A 136 -13.90 -9.49 2.39
CA CYS A 136 -15.10 -8.69 2.62
C CYS A 136 -15.42 -8.73 4.11
N MET A 137 -16.36 -7.88 4.55
CA MET A 137 -16.83 -7.96 5.93
C MET A 137 -17.66 -9.24 6.12
N VAL A 138 -17.27 -10.07 7.09
CA VAL A 138 -18.03 -11.27 7.47
C VAL A 138 -18.72 -11.02 8.80
N LEU A 139 -20.04 -11.22 8.84
CA LEU A 139 -20.86 -11.09 10.05
C LEU A 139 -21.34 -12.47 10.49
N SER A 140 -21.24 -12.75 11.79
CA SER A 140 -21.72 -14.01 12.38
C SER A 140 -23.25 -14.11 12.44
N GLU A 141 -23.93 -12.96 12.47
CA GLU A 141 -25.38 -12.88 12.64
C GLU A 141 -26.01 -12.07 11.51
N LYS A 142 -27.25 -12.42 11.19
CA LYS A 142 -28.04 -11.66 10.22
C LYS A 142 -28.42 -10.31 10.81
N MET A 143 -28.14 -9.24 10.07
CA MET A 143 -28.44 -7.88 10.50
C MET A 143 -29.42 -7.18 9.56
N LEU A 144 -30.13 -6.19 10.10
CA LEU A 144 -30.98 -5.30 9.29
C LEU A 144 -30.09 -4.35 8.46
N PRO A 145 -30.54 -3.92 7.27
CA PRO A 145 -29.74 -3.07 6.37
C PRO A 145 -29.10 -1.83 7.04
N GLN A 146 -29.83 -1.14 7.91
CA GLN A 146 -29.33 0.05 8.59
C GLN A 146 -28.21 -0.26 9.61
N ALA A 147 -28.22 -1.47 10.20
CA ALA A 147 -27.14 -1.92 11.07
C ALA A 147 -25.89 -2.32 10.25
N ILE A 148 -26.08 -2.80 9.02
CA ILE A 148 -24.99 -3.14 8.10
C ILE A 148 -24.19 -1.91 7.72
N GLU A 149 -24.85 -0.80 7.36
CA GLU A 149 -24.17 0.46 7.03
C GLU A 149 -23.24 0.94 8.16
N ASN A 150 -23.74 0.92 9.40
CA ASN A 150 -22.94 1.30 10.56
C ASN A 150 -21.77 0.33 10.80
N LYS A 151 -21.98 -0.97 10.58
CA LYS A 151 -20.94 -1.99 10.74
C LYS A 151 -19.84 -1.85 9.70
N VAL A 152 -20.19 -1.65 8.43
CA VAL A 152 -19.23 -1.41 7.35
C VAL A 152 -18.48 -0.10 7.57
N LYS A 153 -19.17 0.97 7.97
CA LYS A 153 -18.52 2.23 8.35
C LYS A 153 -17.50 2.02 9.47
N ASN A 154 -17.89 1.30 10.53
CA ASN A 154 -16.99 1.01 11.64
C ASN A 154 -15.82 0.12 11.21
N TRP A 155 -16.05 -0.86 10.33
CA TRP A 155 -15.02 -1.76 9.78
C TRP A 155 -13.88 -0.97 9.10
N VAL A 156 -14.21 0.07 8.34
CA VAL A 156 -13.21 0.97 7.74
C VAL A 156 -12.60 1.91 8.78
N GLN A 157 -13.42 2.56 9.60
CA GLN A 157 -12.97 3.62 10.51
C GLN A 157 -12.13 3.12 11.68
N SER A 158 -12.39 1.91 12.20
CA SER A 158 -11.54 1.27 13.21
C SER A 158 -10.19 0.85 12.62
N GLY A 159 -10.14 0.63 11.30
CA GLY A 159 -9.03 -0.01 10.63
C GLY A 159 -9.10 -1.52 10.56
N SER A 160 -10.19 -2.14 11.00
CA SER A 160 -10.35 -3.60 10.91
C SER A 160 -10.30 -4.08 9.46
N ALA A 161 -10.80 -3.30 8.50
CA ALA A 161 -10.66 -3.59 7.07
C ALA A 161 -9.19 -3.59 6.60
N TYR A 162 -8.36 -2.73 7.20
CA TYR A 162 -6.93 -2.67 6.91
C TYR A 162 -6.20 -3.85 7.54
N ASP A 163 -6.57 -4.23 8.76
CA ASP A 163 -6.02 -5.42 9.43
C ASP A 163 -6.36 -6.69 8.63
N ASP A 164 -7.58 -6.78 8.07
CA ASP A 164 -7.97 -7.85 7.15
C ASP A 164 -7.05 -7.85 5.92
N TYR A 165 -6.85 -6.70 5.27
CA TYR A 165 -5.92 -6.56 4.14
C TYR A 165 -4.49 -7.02 4.46
N ILE A 166 -3.94 -6.64 5.61
CA ILE A 166 -2.60 -7.09 6.03
C ILE A 166 -2.60 -8.61 6.27
N SER A 167 -3.66 -9.15 6.88
CA SER A 167 -3.74 -10.58 7.20
C SER A 167 -3.75 -11.48 5.95
N VAL A 168 -4.44 -11.09 4.87
CA VAL A 168 -4.41 -11.85 3.60
C VAL A 168 -3.10 -11.68 2.83
N ASN A 169 -2.29 -10.67 3.16
CA ASN A 169 -1.00 -10.42 2.52
C ASN A 169 0.20 -10.65 3.46
N VAL A 170 0.01 -11.35 4.58
CA VAL A 170 1.04 -11.46 5.61
C VAL A 170 2.34 -12.04 5.05
N CYS A 171 2.27 -13.11 4.23
CA CYS A 171 3.45 -13.73 3.64
C CYS A 171 4.18 -12.80 2.65
N ARG A 172 3.49 -11.83 2.05
CA ARG A 172 4.09 -10.84 1.16
C ARG A 172 4.88 -9.81 1.96
N PHE A 173 4.36 -9.36 3.10
CA PHE A 173 4.93 -8.26 3.88
C PHE A 173 5.82 -8.70 5.05
N SER A 174 5.72 -9.94 5.52
CA SER A 174 6.50 -10.46 6.66
C SER A 174 7.81 -11.14 6.27
N SER A 175 8.10 -11.26 4.97
CA SER A 175 9.25 -12.04 4.47
C SER A 175 10.55 -11.24 4.43
N ALA A 176 10.50 -9.92 4.59
CA ALA A 176 11.68 -9.06 4.58
C ALA A 176 12.49 -9.10 5.90
N ASP A 177 11.90 -9.60 7.00
CA ASP A 177 12.57 -9.66 8.32
C ASP A 177 13.44 -10.92 8.52
N MET A 178 13.47 -11.87 7.57
CA MET A 178 14.13 -13.17 7.75
C MET A 178 15.57 -13.28 7.21
N GLU A 179 16.16 -12.22 6.64
CA GLU A 179 17.54 -12.25 6.13
C GLU A 179 18.62 -11.71 7.10
N ASN A 180 18.31 -11.53 8.39
CA ASN A 180 19.30 -11.12 9.41
C ASN A 180 19.61 -12.20 10.46
N ILE A 181 19.72 -13.47 10.05
CA ILE A 181 20.27 -14.52 10.91
C ILE A 181 21.33 -15.31 10.14
N GLU A 182 22.58 -14.84 10.20
CA GLU A 182 23.83 -15.63 10.16
C GLU A 182 24.98 -14.59 10.30
N HIS A 183 25.61 -14.39 11.45
CA HIS A 183 26.45 -15.35 12.14
C HIS A 183 26.34 -15.22 13.68
N SER A 184 25.77 -16.25 14.31
CA SER A 184 26.07 -16.57 15.70
C SER A 184 27.21 -17.58 15.67
N ASP A 185 28.45 -17.09 15.79
CA ASP A 185 29.61 -17.94 16.00
C ASP A 185 29.43 -18.75 17.28
N TYR A 186 29.33 -20.07 17.12
CA TYR A 186 29.61 -21.01 18.21
C TYR A 186 31.13 -21.04 18.44
N ILE A 187 31.58 -20.47 19.56
CA ILE A 187 32.72 -20.97 20.35
C ILE A 187 32.36 -20.90 21.84
#